data_AF-A0A9E0GL57-F1
#
_entry.id   AF-A0A9E0GL57-F1
#
_cell.length_a   1.000
_cell.length_b   1.000
_cell.length_c   1.000
_cell.angle_alpha   90.00
_cell.angle_beta   90.00
_cell.angle_gamma   90.00
#
_symmetry.space_group_name_H-M   'P 1'
#
loop_
_entity.id
_entity.type
_entity.pdbx_description
1 polymer ?
#
loop_
_entity_poly.entity_id
_entity_poly.type
_entity_poly.pdbx_seq_one_letter_code
_entity_poly.pdbx_strand_id
1 'polypeptide(L)'
;MVQEFARNWWVVALRGLLAVVFGLVAFAYPLLTATLLATFLGSYILVDGIFASVSALRNRKENSRWWLQLVGGVVGVVIGAVALFSPGLTELTVLFLIGGWAAVNGVVTIVEAIRYRKEMEGEWLYATFGVLSLLFGIYLLAAPLTGLLTILGIMATFALFAGVLQIFVGLRMRTMNQVLEKGLIRTFFSRQRWTLLLRGLVAIAFGLALFIWPQISLAVVLTAFGLFTLVDGLTNFFMGLSGRMGSRWFFLVGGLVGIAVGAVALSRPDLTASVLLSLIAAWSLISGLVQIVTAIWVRKELDGAWSIAVAGILSLGVGLFLLVWPGAGLLSLLWLIGGAAILGGGLQIFLGFQVGNLTQAIDDHRAVRAV
;
A
#
# COMPACT_ATOMS: atom_id res chain seq x y z
N MET A 1 13.76 0.08 23.78
CA MET A 1 13.19 -0.29 22.47
C MET A 1 12.14 0.69 21.94
N VAL A 2 10.93 0.84 22.53
CA VAL A 2 9.87 1.70 21.94
C VAL A 2 10.29 3.18 21.76
N GLN A 3 11.06 3.73 22.70
CA GLN A 3 11.60 5.10 22.60
C GLN A 3 12.67 5.28 21.51
N GLU A 4 13.42 4.23 21.14
CA GLU A 4 14.38 4.29 20.03
C GLU A 4 13.68 4.29 18.66
N PHE A 5 12.61 3.49 18.52
CA PHE A 5 11.76 3.51 17.32
C PHE A 5 11.05 4.85 17.14
N ALA A 6 10.56 5.43 18.24
CA ALA A 6 9.89 6.73 18.22
C ALA A 6 10.85 7.90 17.88
N ARG A 7 12.14 7.80 18.24
CA ARG A 7 13.16 8.81 17.90
C ARG A 7 13.54 8.80 16.43
N ASN A 8 13.48 7.63 15.78
CA ASN A 8 13.77 7.43 14.35
C ASN A 8 12.54 7.53 13.44
N TRP A 9 11.42 8.10 13.92
CA TRP A 9 10.19 8.29 13.14
C TRP A 9 10.44 8.99 11.79
N TRP A 10 11.40 9.92 11.77
CA TRP A 10 11.79 10.67 10.59
C TRP A 10 12.43 9.77 9.52
N VAL A 11 13.16 8.72 9.91
CA VAL A 11 13.75 7.75 8.99
C VAL A 11 12.67 6.92 8.31
N VAL A 12 11.63 6.52 9.06
CA VAL A 12 10.49 5.76 8.53
C VAL A 12 9.65 6.63 7.58
N ALA A 13 9.38 7.88 7.96
CA ALA A 13 8.65 8.82 7.10
C ALA A 13 9.45 9.19 5.84
N LEU A 14 10.77 9.39 5.96
CA LEU A 14 11.65 9.66 4.82
C LEU A 14 11.76 8.45 3.90
N ARG A 15 11.88 7.23 4.43
CA ARG A 15 11.81 5.99 3.62
C ARG A 15 10.49 5.88 2.88
N GLY A 16 9.37 6.16 3.54
CA GLY A 16 8.05 6.16 2.92
C GLY A 16 7.94 7.19 1.80
N LEU A 17 8.43 8.42 2.03
CA LEU A 17 8.48 9.48 1.01
C LEU A 17 9.34 9.07 -0.19
N LEU A 18 10.53 8.52 0.06
CA LEU A 18 11.42 8.02 -0.99
C LEU A 18 10.79 6.87 -1.77
N ALA A 19 10.05 5.96 -1.11
CA ALA A 19 9.33 4.88 -1.76
C ALA A 19 8.16 5.38 -2.63
N VAL A 20 7.43 6.40 -2.19
CA VAL A 20 6.38 7.05 -3.01
C VAL A 20 7.01 7.74 -4.22
N VAL A 21 8.07 8.53 -4.04
CA VAL A 21 8.76 9.19 -5.15
C VAL A 21 9.32 8.16 -6.13
N PHE A 22 9.94 7.10 -5.62
CA PHE A 22 10.41 5.98 -6.44
C PHE A 22 9.26 5.30 -7.21
N GLY A 23 8.14 5.01 -6.55
CA GLY A 23 6.96 4.42 -7.19
C GLY A 23 6.36 5.32 -8.28
N LEU A 24 6.29 6.64 -8.05
CA LEU A 24 5.81 7.61 -9.03
C LEU A 24 6.75 7.72 -10.23
N VAL A 25 8.07 7.75 -9.99
CA VAL A 25 9.09 7.77 -11.06
C VAL A 25 9.10 6.47 -11.85
N ALA A 26 8.97 5.32 -11.18
CA ALA A 26 8.85 4.01 -11.79
C ALA A 26 7.61 3.89 -12.69
N PHE A 27 6.50 4.51 -12.31
CA PHE A 27 5.27 4.50 -13.10
C PHE A 27 5.33 5.48 -14.29
N ALA A 28 5.87 6.68 -14.06
CA ALA A 28 5.96 7.73 -15.07
C ALA A 28 7.05 7.45 -16.12
N TYR A 29 8.16 6.82 -15.71
CA TYR A 29 9.30 6.51 -16.56
C TYR A 29 9.79 5.07 -16.31
N PRO A 30 9.02 4.05 -16.73
CA PRO A 30 9.33 2.64 -16.44
C PRO A 30 10.66 2.20 -17.04
N LEU A 31 10.94 2.58 -18.29
CA LEU A 31 12.21 2.27 -18.96
C LEU A 31 13.39 2.98 -18.29
N LEU A 32 13.28 4.28 -18.01
CA LEU A 32 14.33 5.02 -17.32
C LEU A 32 14.64 4.41 -15.94
N THR A 33 13.60 4.05 -15.19
CA THR A 33 13.75 3.44 -13.87
C THR A 33 14.39 2.06 -13.94
N ALA A 34 14.02 1.25 -14.94
CA ALA A 34 14.66 -0.03 -15.21
C ALA A 34 16.14 0.15 -15.55
N THR A 35 16.48 1.08 -16.44
CA THR A 35 17.87 1.37 -16.81
C THR A 35 18.69 1.89 -15.62
N LEU A 36 18.11 2.74 -14.77
CA LEU A 36 18.78 3.22 -13.56
C LEU A 36 19.02 2.08 -12.58
N LEU A 37 18.01 1.26 -12.31
CA LEU A 37 18.14 0.08 -11.44
C LEU A 37 19.17 -0.90 -11.98
N ALA A 38 19.16 -1.17 -13.29
CA ALA A 38 20.16 -2.02 -13.95
C ALA A 38 21.57 -1.45 -13.82
N THR A 39 21.73 -0.12 -13.92
CA THR A 39 23.04 0.54 -13.77
C THR A 39 23.54 0.48 -12.32
N PHE A 40 22.66 0.73 -11.34
CA PHE A 40 22.99 0.63 -9.92
C PHE A 40 23.30 -0.82 -9.50
N LEU A 41 22.49 -1.77 -9.96
CA LEU A 41 22.69 -3.19 -9.69
C LEU A 41 23.96 -3.70 -10.39
N GLY A 42 24.18 -3.32 -11.65
CA GLY A 42 25.37 -3.68 -12.43
C GLY A 42 26.65 -3.16 -11.80
N SER A 43 26.67 -1.90 -11.36
CA SER A 43 27.81 -1.33 -10.64
C SER A 43 28.05 -2.02 -9.29
N TYR A 44 26.99 -2.32 -8.54
CA TYR A 44 27.11 -3.09 -7.29
C TYR A 44 27.71 -4.49 -7.53
N ILE A 45 27.15 -5.26 -8.48
CA ILE A 45 27.62 -6.61 -8.80
C ILE A 45 29.06 -6.60 -9.32
N LEU A 46 29.44 -5.59 -10.11
CA LEU A 46 30.80 -5.41 -10.59
C LEU A 46 31.77 -5.21 -9.41
N VAL A 47 31.45 -4.30 -8.49
CA VAL A 47 32.27 -3.99 -7.33
C VAL A 47 32.38 -5.20 -6.40
N ASP A 48 31.26 -5.84 -6.09
CA ASP A 48 31.22 -7.05 -5.28
C ASP A 48 32.02 -8.20 -5.91
N GLY A 49 31.88 -8.40 -7.23
CA GLY A 49 32.66 -9.37 -7.99
C GLY A 49 34.17 -9.12 -7.91
N ILE A 50 34.61 -7.87 -8.03
CA ILE A 50 36.02 -7.49 -7.87
C ILE A 50 36.49 -7.81 -6.45
N PHE A 51 35.75 -7.41 -5.42
CA PHE A 51 36.11 -7.70 -4.03
C PHE A 51 36.14 -9.20 -3.73
N ALA A 52 35.18 -9.97 -4.26
CA ALA A 52 35.13 -11.42 -4.12
C ALA A 52 36.33 -12.09 -4.80
N SER A 53 36.71 -11.67 -6.00
CA SER A 53 37.92 -12.15 -6.69
C SER A 53 39.19 -11.84 -5.92
N VAL A 54 39.32 -10.60 -5.40
CA VAL A 54 40.49 -10.19 -4.59
C VAL A 54 40.56 -10.97 -3.27
N SER A 55 39.41 -11.14 -2.60
CA SER A 55 39.29 -11.90 -1.35
C SER A 55 39.66 -13.38 -1.55
N ALA A 56 39.19 -13.99 -2.64
CA ALA A 56 39.49 -15.37 -2.99
C ALA A 56 41.00 -15.62 -3.18
N LEU A 57 41.71 -14.68 -3.82
CA LEU A 57 43.16 -14.76 -4.02
C LEU A 57 43.94 -14.55 -2.72
N ARG A 58 43.47 -13.66 -1.84
CA ARG A 58 44.09 -13.40 -0.53
C ARG A 58 43.93 -14.57 0.43
N ASN A 59 42.75 -15.18 0.47
CA ASN A 59 42.42 -16.25 1.43
C ASN A 59 42.63 -17.66 0.86
N ARG A 60 43.37 -17.81 -0.25
CA ARG A 60 43.60 -19.09 -0.94
C ARG A 60 44.22 -20.19 -0.07
N LYS A 61 44.95 -19.79 0.98
CA LYS A 61 45.63 -20.73 1.90
C LYS A 61 44.74 -21.20 3.05
N GLU A 62 43.73 -20.41 3.42
CA GLU A 62 42.81 -20.72 4.53
C GLU A 62 41.53 -21.40 4.04
N ASN A 63 41.09 -21.13 2.81
CA ASN A 63 39.83 -21.65 2.29
C ASN A 63 40.05 -22.70 1.19
N SER A 64 39.80 -23.96 1.49
CA SER A 64 39.93 -25.09 0.53
C SER A 64 39.01 -24.92 -0.71
N ARG A 65 37.94 -24.11 -0.59
CA ARG A 65 37.02 -23.78 -1.68
C ARG A 65 37.29 -22.42 -2.35
N TRP A 66 38.49 -21.86 -2.20
CA TRP A 66 38.86 -20.54 -2.76
C TRP A 66 38.57 -20.40 -4.26
N TRP A 67 38.70 -21.49 -5.03
CA TRP A 67 38.44 -21.50 -6.47
C TRP A 67 36.95 -21.26 -6.81
N LEU A 68 36.01 -21.74 -5.98
CA LEU A 68 34.57 -21.47 -6.15
C LEU A 68 34.26 -20.00 -5.90
N GLN A 69 34.91 -19.41 -4.89
CA GLN A 69 34.80 -17.99 -4.59
C GLN A 69 35.43 -17.12 -5.69
N LEU A 70 36.56 -17.56 -6.26
CA LEU A 70 37.21 -16.90 -7.39
C LEU A 70 36.33 -16.94 -8.64
N VAL A 71 35.77 -18.11 -8.98
CA VAL A 71 34.84 -18.27 -10.11
C VAL A 71 33.60 -17.41 -9.90
N GLY A 72 33.01 -17.43 -8.69
CA GLY A 72 31.87 -16.57 -8.34
C GLY A 72 32.20 -15.08 -8.50
N GLY A 73 33.37 -14.63 -8.03
CA GLY A 73 33.83 -13.25 -8.19
C GLY A 73 34.03 -12.86 -9.65
N VAL A 74 34.72 -13.70 -10.44
CA VAL A 74 34.96 -13.44 -11.87
C VAL A 74 33.66 -13.41 -12.66
N VAL A 75 32.75 -14.35 -12.39
CA VAL A 75 31.40 -14.35 -12.97
C VAL A 75 30.65 -13.08 -12.57
N GLY A 76 30.76 -12.64 -11.32
CA GLY A 76 30.22 -11.36 -10.85
C GLY A 76 30.78 -10.16 -11.63
N VAL A 77 32.09 -10.10 -11.86
CA VAL A 77 32.71 -9.04 -12.68
C VAL A 77 32.17 -9.05 -14.11
N VAL A 78 32.08 -10.23 -14.74
CA VAL A 78 31.56 -10.34 -16.11
C VAL A 78 30.09 -9.92 -16.18
N ILE A 79 29.26 -10.39 -15.25
CA ILE A 79 27.84 -10.02 -15.16
C ILE A 79 27.69 -8.51 -14.91
N GLY A 80 28.46 -7.95 -13.98
CA GLY A 80 28.45 -6.51 -13.69
C GLY A 80 28.92 -5.65 -14.87
N ALA A 81 29.92 -6.11 -15.63
CA ALA A 81 30.39 -5.41 -16.83
C ALA A 81 29.35 -5.46 -17.95
N VAL A 82 28.77 -6.64 -18.22
CA VAL A 82 27.65 -6.78 -19.17
C VAL A 82 26.48 -5.90 -18.74
N ALA A 83 26.21 -5.81 -17.43
CA ALA A 83 25.14 -5.00 -16.87
C ALA A 83 25.31 -3.48 -17.13
N LEU A 84 26.55 -3.00 -17.21
CA LEU A 84 26.86 -1.58 -17.42
C LEU A 84 27.02 -1.21 -18.90
N PHE A 85 27.64 -2.09 -19.69
CA PHE A 85 27.96 -1.79 -21.09
C PHE A 85 26.88 -2.24 -22.07
N SER A 86 25.94 -3.08 -21.64
CA SER A 86 24.82 -3.54 -22.45
C SER A 86 23.48 -3.41 -21.70
N PRO A 87 22.97 -2.18 -21.49
CA PRO A 87 21.74 -1.95 -20.71
C PRO A 87 20.55 -2.78 -21.19
N GLY A 88 20.36 -2.88 -22.52
CA GLY A 88 19.28 -3.68 -23.10
C GLY A 88 19.39 -5.19 -22.84
N LEU A 89 20.61 -5.74 -22.75
CA LEU A 89 20.81 -7.15 -22.36
C LEU A 89 20.64 -7.36 -20.86
N THR A 90 20.91 -6.33 -20.07
CA THR A 90 20.80 -6.36 -18.60
C THR A 90 19.35 -6.49 -18.17
N GLU A 91 18.45 -5.73 -18.81
CA GLU A 91 17.02 -5.78 -18.55
C GLU A 91 16.45 -7.19 -18.82
N LEU A 92 16.87 -7.82 -19.92
CA LEU A 92 16.50 -9.20 -20.24
C LEU A 92 17.14 -10.20 -19.25
N THR A 93 18.41 -10.02 -18.89
CA THR A 93 19.15 -10.92 -17.98
C THR A 93 18.53 -10.93 -16.59
N VAL A 94 18.23 -9.75 -16.05
CA VAL A 94 17.54 -9.60 -14.76
C VAL A 94 16.18 -10.28 -14.81
N LEU A 95 15.47 -10.17 -15.93
CA LEU A 95 14.17 -10.80 -16.10
C LEU A 95 14.25 -12.33 -16.20
N PHE A 96 15.24 -12.88 -16.91
CA PHE A 96 15.48 -14.33 -16.93
C PHE A 96 15.88 -14.84 -15.54
N LEU A 97 16.67 -14.07 -14.79
CA LEU A 97 17.02 -14.41 -13.40
C LEU A 97 15.79 -14.40 -12.49
N ILE A 98 14.98 -13.35 -12.55
CA ILE A 98 13.75 -13.24 -11.75
C ILE A 98 12.73 -14.32 -12.15
N GLY A 99 12.53 -14.53 -13.45
CA GLY A 99 11.61 -15.55 -13.98
C GLY A 99 12.05 -16.97 -13.62
N GLY A 100 13.34 -17.27 -13.76
CA GLY A 100 13.93 -18.55 -13.37
C GLY A 100 13.85 -18.77 -11.86
N TRP A 101 14.18 -17.75 -11.06
CA TRP A 101 14.04 -17.79 -9.61
C TRP A 101 12.59 -18.01 -9.17
N ALA A 102 11.64 -17.28 -9.76
CA ALA A 102 10.21 -17.43 -9.46
C ALA A 102 9.67 -18.80 -9.87
N ALA A 103 10.13 -19.35 -10.99
CA ALA A 103 9.78 -20.70 -11.43
C ALA A 103 10.32 -21.76 -10.45
N VAL A 104 11.60 -21.69 -10.09
CA VAL A 104 12.22 -22.63 -9.13
C VAL A 104 11.55 -22.54 -7.77
N ASN A 105 11.33 -21.33 -7.24
CA ASN A 105 10.63 -21.16 -5.97
C ASN A 105 9.19 -21.66 -6.06
N GLY A 106 8.49 -21.39 -7.17
CA GLY A 106 7.15 -21.92 -7.39
C GLY A 106 7.11 -23.44 -7.30
N VAL A 107 8.05 -24.15 -7.96
CA VAL A 107 8.17 -25.61 -7.85
C VAL A 107 8.47 -26.04 -6.42
N VAL A 108 9.45 -25.41 -5.75
CA VAL A 108 9.82 -25.75 -4.37
C VAL A 108 8.63 -25.58 -3.43
N THR A 109 7.91 -24.46 -3.51
CA THR A 109 6.73 -24.19 -2.69
C THR A 109 5.59 -25.18 -2.94
N ILE A 110 5.37 -25.61 -4.20
CA ILE A 110 4.41 -26.68 -4.51
C ILE A 110 4.85 -27.99 -3.85
N VAL A 111 6.13 -28.35 -3.97
CA VAL A 111 6.68 -29.57 -3.36
C VAL A 111 6.57 -29.52 -1.84
N GLU A 112 6.87 -28.39 -1.21
CA GLU A 112 6.73 -28.19 0.23
C GLU A 112 5.26 -28.28 0.68
N ALA A 113 4.35 -27.65 -0.06
CA ALA A 113 2.91 -27.73 0.22
C ALA A 113 2.38 -29.17 0.15
N ILE A 114 2.89 -29.98 -0.79
CA ILE A 114 2.53 -31.40 -0.91
C ILE A 114 3.18 -32.23 0.21
N ARG A 115 4.45 -31.96 0.52
CA ARG A 115 5.25 -32.73 1.49
C ARG A 115 4.76 -32.53 2.92
N TYR A 116 4.41 -31.30 3.28
CA TYR A 116 3.98 -30.92 4.64
C TYR A 116 2.48 -30.72 4.76
N ARG A 117 1.71 -31.23 3.79
CA ARG A 117 0.25 -31.13 3.71
C ARG A 117 -0.47 -31.49 5.03
N LYS A 118 -0.03 -32.57 5.69
CA LYS A 118 -0.64 -33.05 6.94
C LYS A 118 -0.27 -32.24 8.20
N GLU A 119 0.71 -31.34 8.09
CA GLU A 119 1.23 -30.54 9.21
C GLU A 119 0.89 -29.04 9.05
N MET A 120 0.36 -28.62 7.90
CA MET A 120 0.11 -27.22 7.54
C MET A 120 -1.38 -26.93 7.33
N GLU A 121 -1.98 -26.17 8.25
CA GLU A 121 -3.32 -25.60 8.02
C GLU A 121 -3.27 -24.53 6.90
N GLY A 122 -4.03 -24.74 5.82
CA GLY A 122 -4.06 -23.82 4.67
C GLY A 122 -3.12 -24.21 3.52
N GLU A 123 -2.73 -25.48 3.44
CA GLU A 123 -1.86 -26.06 2.39
C GLU A 123 -2.23 -25.62 0.96
N TRP A 124 -3.53 -25.51 0.67
CA TRP A 124 -4.02 -25.17 -0.67
C TRP A 124 -3.68 -23.73 -1.06
N LEU A 125 -3.61 -22.81 -0.10
CA LEU A 125 -3.20 -21.42 -0.37
C LEU A 125 -1.70 -21.33 -0.63
N TYR A 126 -0.91 -22.11 0.10
CA TYR A 126 0.54 -22.23 -0.14
C TYR A 126 0.83 -22.88 -1.50
N ALA A 127 0.10 -23.95 -1.85
CA ALA A 127 0.16 -24.59 -3.16
C ALA A 127 -0.27 -23.62 -4.27
N THR A 128 -1.34 -22.86 -4.07
CA THR A 128 -1.81 -21.85 -5.03
C THR A 128 -0.78 -20.74 -5.23
N PHE A 129 -0.12 -20.28 -4.16
CA PHE A 129 0.98 -19.32 -4.27
C PHE A 129 2.17 -19.90 -5.05
N GLY A 130 2.52 -21.17 -4.80
CA GLY A 130 3.54 -21.87 -5.57
C GLY A 130 3.19 -22.00 -7.06
N VAL A 131 1.95 -22.36 -7.39
CA VAL A 131 1.45 -22.41 -8.77
C VAL A 131 1.46 -21.04 -9.42
N LEU A 132 0.99 -19.99 -8.73
CA LEU A 132 1.04 -18.62 -9.26
C LEU A 132 2.47 -18.14 -9.48
N SER A 133 3.41 -18.43 -8.57
CA SER A 133 4.83 -18.11 -8.72
C SER A 133 5.44 -18.86 -9.90
N LEU A 134 5.09 -20.13 -10.10
CA LEU A 134 5.55 -20.93 -11.23
C LEU A 134 5.01 -20.40 -12.56
N LEU A 135 3.71 -20.13 -12.64
CA LEU A 135 3.07 -19.55 -13.82
C LEU A 135 3.63 -18.15 -14.12
N PHE A 136 3.88 -17.34 -13.10
CA PHE A 136 4.52 -16.04 -13.23
C PHE A 136 5.95 -16.19 -13.76
N GLY A 137 6.74 -17.11 -13.20
CA GLY A 137 8.09 -17.41 -13.69
C GLY A 137 8.08 -17.86 -15.15
N ILE A 138 7.20 -18.79 -15.52
CA ILE A 138 7.02 -19.26 -16.90
C ILE A 138 6.62 -18.10 -17.83
N TYR A 139 5.66 -17.26 -17.41
CA TYR A 139 5.22 -16.10 -18.17
C TYR A 139 6.36 -15.11 -18.44
N LEU A 140 7.18 -14.83 -17.42
CA LEU A 140 8.36 -13.98 -17.58
C LEU A 140 9.37 -14.58 -18.57
N LEU A 141 9.64 -15.89 -18.48
CA LEU A 141 10.57 -16.56 -19.38
C LEU A 141 10.04 -16.65 -20.82
N ALA A 142 8.74 -16.85 -21.00
CA ALA A 142 8.10 -17.03 -22.30
C ALA A 142 7.86 -15.70 -23.05
N ALA A 143 7.62 -14.61 -22.32
CA ALA A 143 7.29 -13.32 -22.90
C ALA A 143 8.10 -12.20 -22.22
N PRO A 144 9.42 -12.10 -22.48
CA PRO A 144 10.33 -11.29 -21.69
C PRO A 144 10.06 -9.79 -21.78
N LEU A 145 9.70 -9.29 -22.97
CA LEU A 145 9.39 -7.86 -23.17
C LEU A 145 8.11 -7.43 -22.42
N THR A 146 7.06 -8.25 -22.45
CA THR A 146 5.82 -7.98 -21.70
C THR A 146 5.97 -8.25 -20.21
N GLY A 147 6.83 -9.22 -19.84
CA GLY A 147 7.19 -9.51 -18.46
C GLY A 147 7.88 -8.33 -17.78
N LEU A 148 8.74 -7.59 -18.50
CA LEU A 148 9.45 -6.44 -17.98
C LEU A 148 8.47 -5.33 -17.56
N LEU A 149 7.52 -4.99 -18.43
CA LEU A 149 6.50 -3.98 -18.14
C LEU A 149 5.56 -4.41 -17.00
N THR A 150 5.22 -5.70 -16.95
CA THR A 150 4.39 -6.28 -15.88
C THR A 150 5.08 -6.20 -14.52
N ILE A 151 6.37 -6.57 -14.43
CA ILE A 151 7.16 -6.46 -13.19
C ILE A 151 7.25 -5.02 -12.74
N LEU A 152 7.56 -4.08 -13.65
CA LEU A 152 7.69 -2.67 -13.32
C LEU A 152 6.36 -2.09 -12.80
N GLY A 153 5.24 -2.48 -13.40
CA GLY A 153 3.91 -2.08 -12.93
C GLY A 153 3.58 -2.62 -11.54
N ILE A 154 3.88 -3.90 -11.27
CA ILE A 154 3.67 -4.53 -9.96
C ILE A 154 4.56 -3.87 -8.89
N MET A 155 5.86 -3.67 -9.18
CA MET A 155 6.79 -3.04 -8.26
C MET A 155 6.44 -1.58 -7.98
N ALA A 156 6.04 -0.80 -9.00
CA ALA A 156 5.62 0.58 -8.82
C ALA A 156 4.35 0.68 -7.97
N THR A 157 3.36 -0.17 -8.23
CA THR A 157 2.12 -0.23 -7.45
C THR A 157 2.39 -0.57 -5.99
N PHE A 158 3.25 -1.56 -5.73
CA PHE A 158 3.64 -1.95 -4.39
C PHE A 158 4.44 -0.85 -3.66
N ALA A 159 5.38 -0.21 -4.35
CA ALA A 159 6.19 0.89 -3.80
C ALA A 159 5.34 2.11 -3.39
N LEU A 160 4.35 2.47 -4.21
CA LEU A 160 3.39 3.53 -3.88
C LEU A 160 2.58 3.19 -2.63
N PHE A 161 2.01 1.98 -2.59
CA PHE A 161 1.18 1.54 -1.46
C PHE A 161 1.98 1.45 -0.15
N ALA A 162 3.14 0.80 -0.21
CA ALA A 162 4.04 0.68 0.94
C ALA A 162 4.56 2.05 1.41
N GLY A 163 4.87 2.96 0.48
CA GLY A 163 5.32 4.31 0.79
C GLY A 163 4.28 5.14 1.53
N VAL A 164 3.02 5.13 1.08
CA VAL A 164 1.91 5.82 1.77
C VAL A 164 1.70 5.25 3.17
N LEU A 165 1.73 3.93 3.33
CA LEU A 165 1.60 3.28 4.63
C LEU A 165 2.73 3.66 5.58
N GLN A 166 3.99 3.70 5.11
CA GLN A 166 5.13 4.08 5.93
C GLN A 166 5.10 5.56 6.34
N ILE A 167 4.65 6.46 5.48
CA ILE A 167 4.42 7.87 5.83
C ILE A 167 3.38 7.96 6.95
N PHE A 168 2.25 7.27 6.79
CA PHE A 168 1.19 7.25 7.79
C PHE A 168 1.69 6.74 9.15
N VAL A 169 2.41 5.62 9.13
CA VAL A 169 2.98 5.00 10.34
C VAL A 169 4.06 5.87 10.98
N GLY A 170 4.94 6.51 10.20
CA GLY A 170 5.96 7.43 10.71
C GLY A 170 5.36 8.68 11.35
N LEU A 171 4.30 9.25 10.75
CA LEU A 171 3.58 10.38 11.32
C LEU A 171 2.84 10.00 12.60
N ARG A 172 2.24 8.81 12.66
CA ARG A 172 1.60 8.27 13.87
C ARG A 172 2.60 8.10 15.02
N MET A 173 3.82 7.63 14.73
CA MET A 173 4.89 7.52 15.72
C MET A 173 5.36 8.88 16.26
N ARG A 174 5.42 9.92 15.40
CA ARG A 174 5.74 11.30 15.85
C ARG A 174 4.74 11.78 16.90
N THR A 175 3.46 11.51 16.69
CA THR A 175 2.39 11.91 17.62
C THR A 175 2.53 11.18 18.96
N MET A 176 2.87 9.89 18.94
CA MET A 176 3.11 9.11 20.16
C MET A 176 4.34 9.57 20.95
N ASN A 177 5.41 10.01 20.29
CA ASN A 177 6.59 10.55 20.97
C ASN A 177 6.27 11.87 21.70
N GLN A 178 5.52 12.78 21.05
CA GLN A 178 5.13 14.06 21.66
C GLN A 178 4.23 13.90 22.88
N VAL A 179 3.41 12.84 22.92
CA VAL A 179 2.53 12.52 24.04
C VAL A 179 3.32 11.97 25.24
N LEU A 180 4.40 11.22 25.00
CA LEU A 180 5.26 10.67 26.05
C LEU A 180 6.24 11.71 26.64
N GLU A 181 6.75 12.63 25.82
CA GLU A 181 7.84 13.55 26.21
C GLU A 181 7.35 14.77 27.02
N LYS A 182 6.10 15.21 26.85
CA LYS A 182 5.60 16.44 27.48
C LYS A 182 4.66 16.26 28.68
N GLY A 183 4.44 15.05 29.18
CA GLY A 183 3.46 14.83 30.26
C GLY A 183 2.09 15.45 29.95
N LEU A 184 1.74 15.53 28.65
CA LEU A 184 0.69 16.40 28.11
C LEU A 184 -0.68 15.69 28.11
N ILE A 185 -0.83 14.71 29.00
CA ILE A 185 -1.99 13.82 29.08
C ILE A 185 -3.26 14.62 29.40
N ARG A 186 -3.15 15.73 30.16
CA ARG A 186 -4.32 16.57 30.51
C ARG A 186 -4.92 17.36 29.34
N THR A 187 -4.11 17.89 28.43
CA THR A 187 -4.59 18.72 27.31
C THR A 187 -5.01 17.90 26.09
N PHE A 188 -4.47 16.69 25.95
CA PHE A 188 -4.85 15.77 24.87
C PHE A 188 -6.24 15.17 25.11
N PHE A 189 -6.50 14.62 26.31
CA PHE A 189 -7.77 13.93 26.59
C PHE A 189 -8.99 14.87 26.65
N SER A 190 -8.86 16.08 27.18
CA SER A 190 -9.98 17.03 27.29
C SER A 190 -10.43 17.60 25.93
N ARG A 191 -9.46 17.91 25.04
CA ARG A 191 -9.75 18.34 23.66
C ARG A 191 -10.29 17.18 22.83
N GLN A 192 -9.77 15.98 23.05
CA GLN A 192 -10.15 14.79 22.31
C GLN A 192 -11.57 14.31 22.66
N ARG A 193 -12.03 14.46 23.91
CA ARG A 193 -13.42 14.20 24.32
C ARG A 193 -14.42 14.95 23.44
N TRP A 194 -14.26 16.27 23.30
CA TRP A 194 -15.15 17.09 22.49
C TRP A 194 -15.11 16.71 21.00
N THR A 195 -13.92 16.38 20.48
CA THR A 195 -13.81 15.93 19.09
C THR A 195 -14.45 14.57 18.86
N LEU A 196 -14.41 13.65 19.82
CA LEU A 196 -15.04 12.33 19.72
C LEU A 196 -16.56 12.43 19.78
N LEU A 197 -17.09 13.25 20.68
CA LEU A 197 -18.53 13.50 20.79
C LEU A 197 -19.08 14.21 19.54
N LEU A 198 -18.42 15.26 19.06
CA LEU A 198 -18.83 15.97 17.84
C LEU A 198 -18.70 15.10 16.59
N ARG A 199 -17.59 14.37 16.43
CA ARG A 199 -17.45 13.42 15.31
C ARG A 199 -18.49 12.32 15.36
N GLY A 200 -18.81 11.80 16.55
CA GLY A 200 -19.85 10.80 16.72
C GLY A 200 -21.23 11.32 16.36
N LEU A 201 -21.61 12.51 16.83
CA LEU A 201 -22.86 13.18 16.46
C LEU A 201 -22.95 13.47 14.97
N VAL A 202 -21.89 14.01 14.37
CA VAL A 202 -21.83 14.28 12.93
C VAL A 202 -21.90 12.98 12.12
N ALA A 203 -21.24 11.91 12.56
CA ALA A 203 -21.29 10.61 11.90
C ALA A 203 -22.68 9.97 11.97
N ILE A 204 -23.37 10.07 13.11
CA ILE A 204 -24.76 9.60 13.24
C ILE A 204 -25.68 10.43 12.36
N ALA A 205 -25.58 11.76 12.39
CA ALA A 205 -26.41 12.64 11.56
C ALA A 205 -26.17 12.37 10.06
N PHE A 206 -24.92 12.18 9.66
CA PHE A 206 -24.55 11.79 8.30
C PHE A 206 -25.13 10.42 7.94
N GLY A 207 -24.99 9.42 8.81
CA GLY A 207 -25.54 8.08 8.54
C GLY A 207 -27.07 8.06 8.48
N LEU A 208 -27.75 8.85 9.32
CA LEU A 208 -29.20 9.04 9.23
C LEU A 208 -29.59 9.75 7.93
N ALA A 209 -28.85 10.77 7.50
CA ALA A 209 -29.12 11.44 6.22
C ALA A 209 -29.00 10.47 5.03
N LEU A 210 -28.00 9.56 5.05
CA LEU A 210 -27.85 8.52 4.04
C LEU A 210 -29.04 7.54 4.01
N PHE A 211 -29.62 7.21 5.16
CA PHE A 211 -30.77 6.30 5.27
C PHE A 211 -32.11 6.96 4.91
N ILE A 212 -32.32 8.20 5.38
CA ILE A 212 -33.59 8.92 5.20
C ILE A 212 -33.71 9.42 3.76
N TRP A 213 -32.61 9.94 3.19
CA TRP A 213 -32.59 10.48 1.84
C TRP A 213 -31.44 9.88 1.01
N PRO A 214 -31.51 8.59 0.66
CA PRO A 214 -30.44 7.93 -0.07
C PRO A 214 -30.21 8.56 -1.45
N GLN A 215 -31.28 8.96 -2.14
CA GLN A 215 -31.18 9.58 -3.46
C GLN A 215 -30.56 10.99 -3.41
N ILE A 216 -30.97 11.82 -2.44
CA ILE A 216 -30.42 13.17 -2.27
C ILE A 216 -28.94 13.08 -1.88
N SER A 217 -28.62 12.18 -0.96
CA SER A 217 -27.23 11.96 -0.52
C SER A 217 -26.32 11.50 -1.65
N LEU A 218 -26.81 10.58 -2.49
CA LEU A 218 -26.11 10.14 -3.70
C LEU A 218 -25.84 11.31 -4.64
N ALA A 219 -26.87 12.13 -4.91
CA ALA A 219 -26.75 13.31 -5.75
C ALA A 219 -25.74 14.32 -5.17
N VAL A 220 -25.73 14.52 -3.85
CA VAL A 220 -24.75 15.39 -3.17
C VAL A 220 -23.33 14.85 -3.35
N VAL A 221 -23.10 13.56 -3.16
CA VAL A 221 -21.77 12.94 -3.32
C VAL A 221 -21.28 13.06 -4.76
N LEU A 222 -22.12 12.75 -5.75
CA LEU A 222 -21.75 12.84 -7.16
C LEU A 222 -21.51 14.29 -7.60
N THR A 223 -22.35 15.21 -7.15
CA THR A 223 -22.20 16.64 -7.44
C THR A 223 -20.94 17.19 -6.79
N ALA A 224 -20.67 16.83 -5.53
CA ALA A 224 -19.45 17.23 -4.82
C ALA A 224 -18.21 16.66 -5.50
N PHE A 225 -18.21 15.39 -5.91
CA PHE A 225 -17.12 14.78 -6.67
C PHE A 225 -16.90 15.48 -8.01
N GLY A 226 -17.97 15.75 -8.76
CA GLY A 226 -17.90 16.45 -10.04
C GLY A 226 -17.36 17.87 -9.90
N LEU A 227 -17.83 18.64 -8.91
CA LEU A 227 -17.31 19.98 -8.63
C LEU A 227 -15.84 19.94 -8.18
N PHE A 228 -15.49 19.02 -7.28
CA PHE A 228 -14.13 18.86 -6.77
C PHE A 228 -13.14 18.55 -7.91
N THR A 229 -13.46 17.56 -8.74
CA THR A 229 -12.60 17.17 -9.87
C THR A 229 -12.47 18.28 -10.91
N LEU A 230 -13.52 19.08 -11.10
CA LEU A 230 -13.49 20.25 -11.99
C LEU A 230 -12.56 21.34 -11.42
N VAL A 231 -12.64 21.63 -10.13
CA VAL A 231 -11.75 22.60 -9.44
C VAL A 231 -10.29 22.13 -9.46
N ASP A 232 -10.04 20.86 -9.17
CA ASP A 232 -8.70 20.26 -9.24
C ASP A 232 -8.16 20.29 -10.69
N GLY A 233 -9.01 19.99 -11.66
CA GLY A 233 -8.68 20.08 -13.08
C GLY A 233 -8.30 21.49 -13.50
N LEU A 234 -9.07 22.50 -13.09
CA LEU A 234 -8.76 23.91 -13.32
C LEU A 234 -7.44 24.29 -12.64
N THR A 235 -7.24 23.89 -11.39
CA THR A 235 -6.03 24.20 -10.62
C THR A 235 -4.80 23.60 -11.29
N ASN A 236 -4.86 22.34 -11.71
CA ASN A 236 -3.78 21.68 -12.44
C ASN A 236 -3.52 22.34 -13.80
N PHE A 237 -4.57 22.75 -14.53
CA PHE A 237 -4.42 23.46 -15.79
C PHE A 237 -3.70 24.81 -15.60
N PHE A 238 -4.11 25.61 -14.61
CA PHE A 238 -3.46 26.88 -14.27
C PHE A 238 -2.01 26.72 -13.78
N MET A 239 -1.72 25.68 -13.00
CA MET A 239 -0.36 25.33 -12.59
C MET A 239 0.50 24.92 -13.80
N GLY A 240 -0.10 24.25 -14.80
CA GLY A 240 0.55 23.90 -16.05
C GLY A 240 0.96 25.11 -16.90
N LEU A 241 0.21 26.21 -16.84
CA LEU A 241 0.52 27.46 -17.53
C LEU A 241 1.67 28.24 -16.88
N SER A 242 1.91 28.06 -15.58
CA SER A 242 2.88 28.84 -14.79
C SER A 242 4.24 28.13 -14.54
N GLY A 243 4.34 26.80 -14.74
CA GLY A 243 5.58 26.04 -14.49
C GLY A 243 6.72 26.34 -15.48
N ARG A 244 7.98 25.97 -15.18
CA ARG A 244 9.13 25.96 -16.14
C ARG A 244 9.31 24.57 -16.79
N MET A 245 9.86 24.54 -18.01
CA MET A 245 9.87 23.40 -18.95
C MET A 245 10.31 22.07 -18.32
N GLY A 246 9.48 21.02 -18.52
CA GLY A 246 9.71 19.64 -18.08
C GLY A 246 8.43 18.93 -17.64
N SER A 247 7.67 19.54 -16.71
CA SER A 247 6.45 18.95 -16.13
C SER A 247 5.13 19.58 -16.64
N ARG A 248 5.21 20.66 -17.43
CA ARG A 248 4.06 21.44 -17.92
C ARG A 248 2.97 20.60 -18.58
N TRP A 249 3.36 19.69 -19.48
CA TRP A 249 2.40 18.93 -20.26
C TRP A 249 1.57 17.97 -19.39
N PHE A 250 2.16 17.40 -18.34
CA PHE A 250 1.45 16.56 -17.37
C PHE A 250 0.36 17.33 -16.61
N PHE A 251 0.67 18.55 -16.17
CA PHE A 251 -0.30 19.42 -15.48
C PHE A 251 -1.38 19.94 -16.44
N LEU A 252 -1.03 20.26 -17.68
CA LEU A 252 -1.99 20.70 -18.69
C LEU A 252 -2.93 19.58 -19.13
N VAL A 253 -2.40 18.40 -19.47
CA VAL A 253 -3.21 17.24 -19.84
C VAL A 253 -4.00 16.72 -18.65
N GLY A 254 -3.36 16.59 -17.47
CA GLY A 254 -4.05 16.21 -16.23
C GLY A 254 -5.15 17.20 -15.84
N GLY A 255 -4.92 18.50 -16.06
CA GLY A 255 -5.90 19.55 -15.85
C GLY A 255 -7.08 19.46 -16.82
N LEU A 256 -6.80 19.30 -18.13
CA LEU A 256 -7.84 19.10 -19.15
C LEU A 256 -8.66 17.83 -18.90
N VAL A 257 -7.99 16.73 -18.54
CA VAL A 257 -8.65 15.47 -18.17
C VAL A 257 -9.49 15.67 -16.91
N GLY A 258 -8.98 16.35 -15.89
CA GLY A 258 -9.74 16.65 -14.66
C GLY A 258 -10.99 17.50 -14.93
N ILE A 259 -10.88 18.53 -15.78
CA ILE A 259 -12.02 19.35 -16.21
C ILE A 259 -13.03 18.51 -17.00
N ALA A 260 -12.57 17.68 -17.94
CA ALA A 260 -13.43 16.80 -18.73
C ALA A 260 -14.15 15.78 -17.84
N VAL A 261 -13.43 15.15 -16.91
CA VAL A 261 -13.98 14.20 -15.94
C VAL A 261 -14.99 14.90 -15.03
N GLY A 262 -14.69 16.10 -14.53
CA GLY A 262 -15.62 16.87 -13.71
C GLY A 262 -16.88 17.32 -14.47
N ALA A 263 -16.73 17.75 -15.73
CA ALA A 263 -17.85 18.12 -16.59
C ALA A 263 -18.74 16.92 -16.96
N VAL A 264 -18.13 15.78 -17.31
CA VAL A 264 -18.84 14.50 -17.49
C VAL A 264 -19.53 14.10 -16.19
N ALA A 265 -18.86 14.32 -15.05
CA ALA A 265 -19.38 13.92 -13.75
C ALA A 265 -20.68 14.64 -13.38
N LEU A 266 -20.74 15.94 -13.69
CA LEU A 266 -21.91 16.78 -13.43
C LEU A 266 -23.01 16.62 -14.48
N SER A 267 -22.64 16.41 -15.75
CA SER A 267 -23.63 16.28 -16.84
C SER A 267 -24.27 14.90 -16.91
N ARG A 268 -23.56 13.86 -16.50
CA ARG A 268 -24.03 12.47 -16.52
C ARG A 268 -23.75 11.79 -15.17
N PRO A 269 -24.53 12.13 -14.12
CA PRO A 269 -24.36 11.53 -12.80
C PRO A 269 -24.46 10.00 -12.85
N ASP A 270 -25.29 9.43 -13.73
CA ASP A 270 -25.45 7.97 -13.86
C ASP A 270 -24.15 7.26 -14.28
N LEU A 271 -23.40 7.83 -15.24
CA LEU A 271 -22.11 7.27 -15.68
C LEU A 271 -21.03 7.43 -14.59
N THR A 272 -21.07 8.54 -13.86
CA THR A 272 -20.15 8.79 -12.75
C THR A 272 -20.37 7.78 -11.64
N ALA A 273 -21.64 7.51 -11.34
CA ALA A 273 -22.03 6.54 -10.34
C ALA A 273 -21.50 5.15 -10.71
N SER A 274 -21.71 4.70 -11.96
CA SER A 274 -21.23 3.39 -12.41
C SER A 274 -19.71 3.27 -12.37
N VAL A 275 -18.98 4.30 -12.82
CA VAL A 275 -17.51 4.33 -12.78
C VAL A 275 -16.99 4.30 -11.33
N LEU A 276 -17.52 5.16 -10.46
CA LEU A 276 -17.14 5.17 -9.04
C LEU A 276 -17.43 3.82 -8.38
N LEU A 277 -18.57 3.21 -8.69
CA LEU A 277 -18.94 1.90 -8.18
C LEU A 277 -17.98 0.81 -8.65
N SER A 278 -17.58 0.81 -9.92
CA SER A 278 -16.57 -0.13 -10.43
C SER A 278 -15.22 0.04 -9.73
N LEU A 279 -14.80 1.29 -9.47
CA LEU A 279 -13.57 1.58 -8.73
C LEU A 279 -13.64 1.07 -7.29
N ILE A 280 -14.76 1.34 -6.60
CA ILE A 280 -14.99 0.87 -5.23
C ILE A 280 -15.06 -0.66 -5.19
N ALA A 281 -15.71 -1.31 -6.16
CA ALA A 281 -15.80 -2.75 -6.25
C ALA A 281 -14.40 -3.37 -6.42
N ALA A 282 -13.60 -2.86 -7.35
CA ALA A 282 -12.23 -3.30 -7.56
C ALA A 282 -11.38 -3.12 -6.30
N TRP A 283 -11.48 -1.96 -5.65
CA TRP A 283 -10.77 -1.68 -4.39
C TRP A 283 -11.19 -2.64 -3.26
N SER A 284 -12.49 -2.91 -3.13
CA SER A 284 -13.05 -3.81 -2.13
C SER A 284 -12.60 -5.25 -2.34
N LEU A 285 -12.47 -5.69 -3.60
CA LEU A 285 -11.95 -7.01 -3.94
C LEU A 285 -10.46 -7.14 -3.57
N ILE A 286 -9.65 -6.16 -3.98
CA ILE A 286 -8.21 -6.13 -3.68
C ILE A 286 -8.00 -6.11 -2.16
N SER A 287 -8.70 -5.21 -1.47
CA SER A 287 -8.61 -5.07 -0.01
C SER A 287 -9.05 -6.35 0.70
N GLY A 288 -10.13 -6.98 0.23
CA GLY A 288 -10.63 -8.23 0.81
C GLY A 288 -9.62 -9.38 0.70
N LEU A 289 -9.01 -9.54 -0.48
CA LEU A 289 -7.92 -10.50 -0.68
C LEU A 289 -6.73 -10.22 0.23
N VAL A 290 -6.28 -8.96 0.28
CA VAL A 290 -5.15 -8.56 1.13
C VAL A 290 -5.44 -8.83 2.60
N GLN A 291 -6.65 -8.54 3.09
CA GLN A 291 -7.03 -8.78 4.48
C GLN A 291 -7.08 -10.26 4.82
N ILE A 292 -7.59 -11.12 3.92
CA ILE A 292 -7.57 -12.58 4.12
C ILE A 292 -6.13 -13.08 4.21
N VAL A 293 -5.26 -12.66 3.28
CA VAL A 293 -3.83 -13.00 3.30
C VAL A 293 -3.17 -12.52 4.59
N THR A 294 -3.46 -11.28 5.00
CA THR A 294 -2.93 -10.69 6.24
C THR A 294 -3.39 -11.45 7.47
N ALA A 295 -4.67 -11.86 7.53
CA ALA A 295 -5.22 -12.62 8.64
C ALA A 295 -4.51 -13.97 8.80
N ILE A 296 -4.17 -14.63 7.68
CA ILE A 296 -3.43 -15.90 7.70
C ILE A 296 -1.99 -15.68 8.15
N TRP A 297 -1.37 -14.59 7.71
CA TRP A 297 0.02 -14.28 8.07
C TRP A 297 0.16 -14.01 9.57
N VAL A 298 -0.77 -13.24 10.12
CA VAL A 298 -0.70 -12.74 11.50
C VAL A 298 -1.40 -13.67 12.50
N ARG A 299 -2.04 -14.77 12.06
CA ARG A 299 -2.78 -15.71 12.94
C ARG A 299 -1.97 -16.31 14.09
N LYS A 300 -0.65 -16.40 13.93
CA LYS A 300 0.27 -16.95 14.96
C LYS A 300 0.78 -15.89 15.93
N GLU A 301 0.60 -14.62 15.60
CA GLU A 301 1.23 -13.49 16.29
C GLU A 301 0.20 -12.60 16.99
N LEU A 302 -1.05 -12.59 16.52
CA LEU A 302 -2.16 -11.88 17.16
C LEU A 302 -3.33 -12.82 17.46
N ASP A 303 -3.69 -12.89 18.74
CA ASP A 303 -5.00 -13.39 19.16
C ASP A 303 -6.10 -12.50 18.55
N GLY A 304 -7.04 -13.11 17.83
CA GLY A 304 -8.12 -12.40 17.17
C GLY A 304 -7.95 -12.15 15.66
N ALA A 305 -6.96 -12.75 15.01
CA ALA A 305 -6.77 -12.67 13.55
C ALA A 305 -8.00 -13.12 12.73
N TRP A 306 -8.89 -13.93 13.32
CA TRP A 306 -10.18 -14.30 12.71
C TRP A 306 -11.03 -13.08 12.35
N SER A 307 -10.95 -12.00 13.13
CA SER A 307 -11.70 -10.76 12.85
C SER A 307 -11.23 -10.10 11.55
N ILE A 308 -9.93 -10.16 11.25
CA ILE A 308 -9.33 -9.66 10.02
C ILE A 308 -9.76 -10.53 8.83
N ALA A 309 -9.83 -11.86 9.03
CA ALA A 309 -10.30 -12.78 7.99
C ALA A 309 -11.78 -12.54 7.65
N VAL A 310 -12.63 -12.36 8.66
CA VAL A 310 -14.05 -12.05 8.48
C VAL A 310 -14.22 -10.71 7.77
N ALA A 311 -13.46 -9.68 8.15
CA ALA A 311 -13.46 -8.40 7.44
C ALA A 311 -13.06 -8.55 5.97
N GLY A 312 -12.05 -9.37 5.68
CA GLY A 312 -11.60 -9.63 4.31
C GLY A 312 -12.64 -10.36 3.47
N ILE A 313 -13.32 -11.37 4.03
CA ILE A 313 -14.41 -12.10 3.37
C ILE A 313 -15.59 -11.17 3.10
N LEU A 314 -15.98 -10.33 4.07
CA LEU A 314 -17.04 -9.35 3.90
C LEU A 314 -16.70 -8.34 2.80
N SER A 315 -15.46 -7.84 2.77
CA SER A 315 -14.98 -6.91 1.73
C SER A 315 -14.98 -7.54 0.34
N LEU A 316 -14.58 -8.81 0.22
CA LEU A 316 -14.69 -9.56 -1.03
C LEU A 316 -16.15 -9.71 -1.47
N GLY A 317 -17.03 -10.07 -0.54
CA GLY A 317 -18.46 -10.20 -0.79
C GLY A 317 -19.09 -8.90 -1.27
N VAL A 318 -18.75 -7.77 -0.64
CA VAL A 318 -19.16 -6.42 -1.08
C VAL A 318 -18.65 -6.16 -2.50
N GLY A 319 -17.36 -6.40 -2.77
CA GLY A 319 -16.79 -6.19 -4.10
C GLY A 319 -17.49 -7.00 -5.20
N LEU A 320 -17.74 -8.29 -4.95
CA LEU A 320 -18.47 -9.16 -5.88
C LEU A 320 -19.93 -8.72 -6.06
N PHE A 321 -20.61 -8.38 -4.96
CA PHE A 321 -21.99 -7.91 -5.00
C PHE A 321 -22.15 -6.66 -5.88
N LEU A 322 -21.24 -5.70 -5.74
CA LEU A 322 -21.23 -4.47 -6.55
C LEU A 322 -21.04 -4.73 -8.04
N LEU A 323 -20.20 -5.70 -8.41
CA LEU A 323 -19.98 -6.06 -9.82
C LEU A 323 -21.21 -6.72 -10.44
N VAL A 324 -21.90 -7.60 -9.71
CA VAL A 324 -23.04 -8.35 -10.24
C VAL A 324 -24.28 -7.45 -10.31
N TRP A 325 -24.45 -6.52 -9.36
CA TRP A 325 -25.62 -5.65 -9.26
C TRP A 325 -25.23 -4.16 -9.26
N PRO A 326 -24.71 -3.61 -10.37
CA PRO A 326 -24.22 -2.23 -10.40
C PRO A 326 -25.32 -1.19 -10.10
N GLY A 327 -26.57 -1.46 -10.50
CA GLY A 327 -27.70 -0.57 -10.21
C GLY A 327 -28.11 -0.55 -8.72
N ALA A 328 -28.08 -1.70 -8.04
CA ALA A 328 -28.39 -1.79 -6.61
C ALA A 328 -27.17 -1.45 -5.74
N GLY A 329 -25.96 -1.54 -6.29
CA GLY A 329 -24.72 -1.42 -5.56
C GLY A 329 -24.53 -0.05 -4.92
N LEU A 330 -24.87 1.05 -5.59
CA LEU A 330 -24.75 2.40 -5.01
C LEU A 330 -25.68 2.63 -3.81
N LEU A 331 -26.93 2.21 -3.92
CA LEU A 331 -27.87 2.30 -2.80
C LEU A 331 -27.42 1.39 -1.65
N SER A 332 -26.97 0.16 -1.95
CA SER A 332 -26.44 -0.74 -0.91
C SER A 332 -25.21 -0.16 -0.20
N LEU A 333 -24.34 0.55 -0.93
CA LEU A 333 -23.18 1.24 -0.36
C LEU A 333 -23.62 2.36 0.57
N LEU A 334 -24.62 3.15 0.21
CA LEU A 334 -25.13 4.19 1.10
C LEU A 334 -25.71 3.62 2.39
N TRP A 335 -26.35 2.45 2.32
CA TRP A 335 -26.89 1.78 3.50
C TRP A 335 -25.77 1.19 4.37
N LEU A 336 -24.75 0.59 3.75
CA LEU A 336 -23.57 0.09 4.45
C LEU A 336 -22.77 1.22 5.11
N ILE A 337 -22.49 2.30 4.36
CA ILE A 337 -21.77 3.48 4.85
C ILE A 337 -22.61 4.19 5.92
N GLY A 338 -23.92 4.33 5.72
CA GLY A 338 -24.83 4.92 6.70
C GLY A 338 -24.90 4.10 7.99
N GLY A 339 -24.98 2.78 7.88
CA GLY A 339 -25.03 1.88 9.03
C GLY A 339 -23.71 1.88 9.79
N ALA A 340 -22.59 1.82 9.07
CA ALA A 340 -21.25 1.94 9.66
C ALA A 340 -21.03 3.30 10.32
N ALA A 341 -21.53 4.39 9.74
CA ALA A 341 -21.43 5.73 10.31
C ALA A 341 -22.27 5.87 11.59
N ILE A 342 -23.46 5.27 11.65
CA ILE A 342 -24.30 5.25 12.87
C ILE A 342 -23.63 4.43 13.96
N LEU A 343 -23.18 3.19 13.66
CA LEU A 343 -22.53 2.32 14.63
C LEU A 343 -21.20 2.91 15.12
N GLY A 344 -20.37 3.38 14.20
CA GLY A 344 -19.10 4.02 14.51
C GLY A 344 -19.28 5.31 15.30
N GLY A 345 -20.31 6.11 14.97
CA GLY A 345 -20.66 7.31 15.72
C GLY A 345 -21.13 7.00 17.14
N GLY A 346 -21.97 5.97 17.31
CA GLY A 346 -22.39 5.47 18.62
C GLY A 346 -21.22 4.98 19.47
N LEU A 347 -20.29 4.22 18.87
CA LEU A 347 -19.07 3.77 19.55
C LEU A 347 -18.18 4.95 19.98
N GLN A 348 -18.02 5.96 19.12
CA GLN A 348 -17.23 7.16 19.47
C GLN A 348 -17.87 7.96 20.61
N ILE A 349 -19.19 8.06 20.65
CA ILE A 349 -19.90 8.70 21.76
C ILE A 349 -19.68 7.91 23.06
N PHE A 350 -19.82 6.59 23.01
CA PHE A 350 -19.58 5.70 24.14
C PHE A 350 -18.15 5.82 24.68
N LEU A 351 -17.15 5.80 23.81
CA LEU A 351 -15.74 6.01 24.18
C LEU A 351 -15.51 7.42 24.75
N GLY A 352 -16.19 8.43 24.20
CA GLY A 352 -16.18 9.80 24.74
C GLY A 352 -16.67 9.87 26.20
N PHE A 353 -17.70 9.08 26.55
CA PHE A 353 -18.17 8.96 27.93
C PHE A 353 -17.18 8.19 28.82
N GLN A 354 -16.60 7.09 28.35
CA GLN A 354 -15.60 6.34 29.11
C GLN A 354 -14.34 7.18 29.42
N VAL A 355 -13.87 7.95 28.44
CA VAL A 355 -12.77 8.91 28.64
C VAL A 355 -13.13 9.99 29.66
N GLY A 356 -14.39 10.44 29.66
CA GLY A 356 -14.91 11.35 30.68
C GLY A 356 -14.81 10.77 32.10
N ASN A 357 -15.29 9.55 32.30
CA ASN A 357 -15.27 8.87 33.59
C ASN A 357 -13.85 8.60 34.10
N LEU A 358 -12.92 8.23 33.19
CA LEU A 358 -11.51 8.04 33.53
C LEU A 358 -10.84 9.35 33.97
N THR A 359 -11.19 10.47 33.35
CA THR A 359 -10.64 11.78 33.72
C THR A 359 -11.08 12.16 35.14
N GLN A 360 -12.36 11.92 35.46
CA GLN A 360 -12.95 12.23 36.76
C GLN A 360 -12.34 11.36 37.89
N ALA A 361 -12.17 10.06 37.66
CA ALA A 361 -11.56 9.15 38.63
C ALA A 361 -10.08 9.50 38.95
N ILE A 362 -9.32 10.01 37.97
CA ILE A 362 -7.94 10.45 38.20
C ILE A 362 -7.88 11.72 39.07
N ASP A 363 -8.82 12.64 38.88
CA ASP A 363 -8.88 13.88 39.66
C ASP A 363 -9.29 13.59 41.11
N ASP A 364 -10.24 12.67 41.34
CA ASP A 364 -10.64 12.22 42.68
C ASP A 364 -9.48 11.55 43.44
N HIS A 365 -8.71 10.68 42.78
CA HIS A 365 -7.55 10.03 43.40
C HIS A 365 -6.39 10.98 43.76
N ARG A 366 -6.25 12.11 43.06
CA ARG A 366 -5.25 13.13 43.41
C ARG A 366 -5.71 14.05 44.54
N ALA A 367 -7.01 14.37 44.62
CA ALA A 367 -7.57 15.13 45.71
C ALA A 367 -7.36 14.43 47.07
N VAL A 368 -7.46 13.10 47.09
CA VAL A 368 -7.22 12.28 48.29
C VAL A 368 -5.75 12.19 48.71
N ARG A 369 -4.78 12.39 47.81
CA ARG A 369 -3.34 12.39 48.15
C ARG A 369 -2.77 13.77 48.48
N ALA A 370 -3.54 14.83 48.24
CA ALA A 370 -3.15 16.20 48.54
C ALA A 370 -3.58 16.66 49.94
N VAL A 371 -4.38 15.82 50.62
CA VAL A 371 -4.73 15.89 52.05
C VAL A 371 -3.85 14.90 52.80
#